data_AF-A0A1Q7W214-F1
#
_entry.id   AF-A0A1Q7W214-F1
#
_cell.length_a   1.000
_cell.length_b   1.000
_cell.length_c   1.000
_cell.angle_alpha   90.00
_cell.angle_beta   90.00
_cell.angle_gamma   90.00
#
_symmetry.space_group_name_H-M   'P 1'
#
loop_
_entity.id
_entity.type
_entity.pdbx_description
1 polymer ?
#
loop_
_entity_poly.entity_id
_entity_poly.type
_entity_poly.pdbx_seq_one_letter_code
_entity_poly.pdbx_strand_id
1 'polypeptide(L)'
;MLLGAGLWLTRRAPRVDRTRAALLLWGGWLVVTALTFSFMQGIFHAYYTVALAPAIGALVGIGAAVLWRFRWHILLALTVAGTAVWSAVLLARSATFVPWLRVAVVIAGLVAAGLLLMVRRMPALAVRGTAALALLAVLAGPAAYALDTVATSHAGAIPSAGPVVAGARGGPGGGPAGGPGGPRVFGGPGGAPGGPPGAGGPRALMPGGPTGGGLLNASTPSSELVAALNAGSASYTWAAATVGSNNAAGYQLATGKPVMALGGFNGSDPSPTLAQFQQWVSQHRIHYFIGGGFSGAGGGPGGARGPGGNTDGGSNTAQQIAEWVAATYTSTTIGGVTVYDLSS
;
A
#
# COMPACT_ATOMS: atom_id res chain seq x y z
N MET A 1 5.21 22.49 14.06
CA MET A 1 5.76 23.81 14.46
C MET A 1 5.15 24.96 13.67
N LEU A 2 5.26 24.95 12.33
CA LEU A 2 4.82 26.05 11.45
C LEU A 2 3.32 26.41 11.60
N LEU A 3 2.43 25.42 11.63
CA LEU A 3 0.98 25.64 11.85
C LEU A 3 0.71 26.34 13.18
N GLY A 4 1.22 25.79 14.30
CA GLY A 4 0.97 26.34 15.63
C GLY A 4 1.51 27.76 15.80
N ALA A 5 2.73 28.02 15.33
CA ALA A 5 3.31 29.37 15.38
C ALA A 5 2.61 30.35 14.44
N GLY A 6 2.20 29.92 13.25
CA GLY A 6 1.40 30.72 12.32
C GLY A 6 0.07 31.13 12.94
N LEU A 7 -0.65 30.18 13.56
CA LEU A 7 -1.91 30.45 14.26
C LEU A 7 -1.70 31.37 15.47
N TRP A 8 -0.62 31.20 16.23
CA TRP A 8 -0.28 32.07 17.35
C TRP A 8 -0.01 33.51 16.92
N LEU A 9 0.81 33.69 15.88
CA LEU A 9 1.15 35.01 15.34
C LEU A 9 -0.07 35.71 14.72
N THR A 10 -1.00 34.95 14.16
CA THR A 10 -2.24 35.47 13.58
C THR A 10 -3.43 35.46 14.56
N ARG A 11 -3.24 35.13 15.84
CA ARG A 11 -4.34 34.93 16.80
C ARG A 11 -5.21 36.16 17.06
N ARG A 12 -4.65 37.36 16.88
CA ARG A 12 -5.35 38.64 17.03
C ARG A 12 -5.87 39.20 15.70
N ALA A 13 -5.66 38.49 14.59
CA ALA A 13 -6.15 38.92 13.29
C ALA A 13 -7.69 38.82 13.23
N PRO A 14 -8.36 39.70 12.47
CA PRO A 14 -9.80 39.62 12.24
C PRO A 14 -10.22 38.25 11.70
N ARG A 15 -11.49 37.87 11.92
CA ARG A 15 -12.03 36.59 11.41
C ARG A 15 -11.98 36.45 9.89
N VAL A 16 -11.93 37.58 9.17
CA VAL A 16 -11.83 37.67 7.70
C VAL A 16 -10.38 37.62 7.19
N ASP A 17 -9.38 37.50 8.08
CA ASP A 17 -7.99 37.40 7.66
C ASP A 17 -7.73 36.12 6.85
N ARG A 18 -7.26 36.30 5.61
CA ARG A 18 -7.02 35.19 4.68
C ARG A 18 -5.92 34.26 5.14
N THR A 19 -4.89 34.77 5.84
CA THR A 19 -3.77 33.94 6.31
C THR A 19 -4.23 32.99 7.40
N ARG A 20 -4.97 33.51 8.40
CA ARG A 20 -5.55 32.72 9.47
C ARG A 20 -6.58 31.73 8.94
N ALA A 21 -7.44 32.14 8.01
CA ALA A 21 -8.40 31.26 7.37
C ALA A 21 -7.71 30.10 6.64
N ALA A 22 -6.64 30.38 5.87
CA ALA A 22 -5.87 29.36 5.17
C ALA A 22 -5.17 28.41 6.15
N LEU A 23 -4.54 28.91 7.22
CA LEU A 23 -3.92 28.07 8.25
C LEU A 23 -4.92 27.14 8.94
N LEU A 24 -6.14 27.61 9.21
CA LEU A 24 -7.21 26.80 9.78
C LEU A 24 -7.73 25.74 8.79
N LEU A 25 -7.90 26.11 7.52
CA LEU A 25 -8.37 25.19 6.49
C LEU A 25 -7.36 24.05 6.25
N TRP A 26 -6.12 24.40 5.94
CA TRP A 26 -5.07 23.41 5.67
C TRP A 26 -4.64 22.66 6.94
N GLY A 27 -4.61 23.35 8.08
CA GLY A 27 -4.35 22.73 9.38
C GLY A 27 -5.45 21.76 9.79
N GLY A 28 -6.72 22.13 9.56
CA GLY A 28 -7.88 21.27 9.78
C GLY A 28 -7.83 20.01 8.92
N TRP A 29 -7.60 20.16 7.61
CA TRP A 29 -7.36 19.01 6.72
C TRP A 29 -6.26 18.11 7.29
N LEU A 30 -5.08 18.68 7.57
CA LEU A 30 -3.93 17.91 8.05
C LEU A 30 -4.25 17.14 9.32
N VAL A 31 -4.82 17.81 10.32
CA VAL A 31 -5.11 17.22 11.64
C VAL A 31 -6.20 16.16 11.52
N VAL A 32 -7.32 16.46 10.87
CA VAL A 32 -8.42 15.50 10.72
C VAL A 32 -7.94 14.26 9.98
N THR A 33 -7.26 14.43 8.84
CA THR A 33 -6.77 13.30 8.04
C THR A 33 -5.72 12.49 8.81
N ALA A 34 -4.78 13.15 9.49
CA ALA A 34 -3.77 12.45 10.30
C ALA A 34 -4.39 11.67 11.46
N LEU A 35 -5.40 12.24 12.14
CA LEU A 35 -6.13 11.55 13.20
C LEU A 35 -6.89 10.37 12.65
N THR A 36 -7.62 10.53 11.54
CA THR A 36 -8.32 9.42 10.87
C THR A 36 -7.36 8.27 10.58
N PHE A 37 -6.20 8.55 9.97
CA PHE A 37 -5.19 7.52 9.71
C PHE A 37 -4.57 6.93 10.98
N SER A 38 -4.46 7.70 12.06
CA SER A 38 -3.92 7.21 13.34
C SER A 38 -4.86 6.25 14.07
N PHE A 39 -6.17 6.37 13.86
CA PHE A 39 -7.18 5.50 14.46
C PHE A 39 -7.73 4.42 13.50
N MET A 40 -7.39 4.50 12.22
CA MET A 40 -7.84 3.55 11.20
C MET A 40 -7.46 2.11 11.59
N GLN A 41 -8.44 1.21 11.59
CA GLN A 41 -8.27 -0.22 11.82
C GLN A 41 -8.52 -0.99 10.52
N GLY A 42 -7.99 -2.21 10.43
CA GLY A 42 -8.09 -3.05 9.24
C GLY A 42 -6.94 -2.81 8.26
N ILE A 43 -7.25 -2.79 6.96
CA ILE A 43 -6.25 -2.71 5.89
C ILE A 43 -5.77 -1.27 5.71
N PHE A 44 -4.68 -0.91 6.39
CA PHE A 44 -3.96 0.36 6.20
C PHE A 44 -2.71 0.15 5.34
N HIS A 45 -2.53 1.01 4.33
CA HIS A 45 -1.32 1.03 3.52
C HIS A 45 -0.61 2.38 3.62
N ALA A 46 0.73 2.35 3.64
CA ALA A 46 1.56 3.54 3.82
C ALA A 46 1.28 4.63 2.77
N TYR A 47 0.91 4.25 1.54
CA TYR A 47 0.64 5.21 0.47
C TYR A 47 -0.58 6.10 0.73
N TYR A 48 -1.52 5.72 1.63
CA TYR A 48 -2.64 6.58 2.01
C TYR A 48 -2.17 7.92 2.58
N THR A 49 -0.98 7.94 3.22
CA THR A 49 -0.40 9.17 3.78
C THR A 49 -0.08 10.24 2.74
N VAL A 50 -0.07 9.90 1.44
CA VAL A 50 0.03 10.90 0.36
C VAL A 50 -1.07 11.95 0.43
N ALA A 51 -2.25 11.61 1.00
CA ALA A 51 -3.36 12.54 1.20
C ALA A 51 -3.01 13.71 2.14
N LEU A 52 -1.94 13.59 2.94
CA LEU A 52 -1.44 14.66 3.80
C LEU A 52 -0.55 15.67 3.05
N ALA A 53 0.01 15.28 1.90
CA ALA A 53 1.05 16.06 1.21
C ALA A 53 0.60 17.48 0.80
N PRO A 54 -0.61 17.71 0.23
CA PRO A 54 -1.04 19.06 -0.13
C PRO A 54 -1.14 19.98 1.08
N ALA A 55 -1.72 19.48 2.19
CA ALA A 55 -1.87 20.24 3.42
C ALA A 55 -0.51 20.57 4.06
N ILE A 56 0.42 19.61 4.08
CA ILE A 56 1.80 19.84 4.53
C ILE A 56 2.46 20.93 3.67
N GLY A 57 2.39 20.82 2.34
CA GLY A 57 2.98 21.78 1.41
C GLY A 57 2.46 23.21 1.63
N ALA A 58 1.14 23.36 1.71
CA ALA A 58 0.51 24.66 1.98
C ALA A 58 0.94 25.26 3.32
N LEU A 59 0.97 24.45 4.39
CA LEU A 59 1.38 24.91 5.72
C LEU A 59 2.87 25.24 5.82
N VAL A 60 3.72 24.51 5.08
CA VAL A 60 5.14 24.85 4.96
C VAL A 60 5.30 26.20 4.30
N GLY A 61 4.64 26.43 3.14
CA GLY A 61 4.71 27.71 2.42
C GLY A 61 4.18 28.89 3.23
N ILE A 62 2.95 28.78 3.74
CA ILE A 62 2.30 29.85 4.53
C ILE A 62 3.07 30.09 5.82
N GLY A 63 3.37 29.02 6.57
CA GLY A 63 4.05 29.13 7.86
C GLY A 63 5.45 29.72 7.74
N ALA A 64 6.23 29.29 6.73
CA ALA A 64 7.56 29.85 6.49
C ALA A 64 7.48 31.36 6.17
N ALA A 65 6.54 31.76 5.30
CA ALA A 65 6.34 33.17 4.94
C ALA A 65 5.90 34.01 6.15
N VAL A 66 5.00 33.51 6.99
CA VAL A 66 4.56 34.18 8.22
C VAL A 66 5.73 34.36 9.18
N LEU A 67 6.44 33.28 9.52
CA LEU A 67 7.58 33.36 10.45
C LEU A 67 8.68 34.30 9.93
N TRP A 68 8.93 34.32 8.62
CA TRP A 68 9.88 35.24 8.02
C TRP A 68 9.48 36.70 8.21
N ARG A 69 8.20 37.04 7.93
CA ARG A 69 7.67 38.41 8.10
C ARG A 69 7.71 38.88 9.55
N PHE A 70 7.38 38.00 10.49
CA PHE A 70 7.45 38.29 11.92
C PHE A 70 8.87 38.19 12.51
N ARG A 71 9.88 37.87 11.68
CA ARG A 71 11.30 37.73 12.05
C ARG A 71 11.57 36.66 13.10
N TRP A 72 10.76 35.61 13.11
CA TRP A 72 10.93 34.42 13.95
C TRP A 72 11.91 33.43 13.29
N HIS A 73 13.08 33.93 12.87
CA HIS A 73 14.08 33.14 12.15
C HIS A 73 14.64 31.98 12.98
N ILE A 74 14.65 32.09 14.31
CA ILE A 74 15.02 30.98 15.19
C ILE A 74 14.12 29.76 15.00
N LEU A 75 12.80 29.97 14.82
CA LEU A 75 11.87 28.87 14.63
C LEU A 75 11.98 28.28 13.22
N LEU A 76 12.33 29.09 12.22
CA LEU A 76 12.71 28.60 10.89
C LEU A 76 13.97 27.74 10.95
N ALA A 77 15.01 28.21 11.66
CA ALA A 77 16.25 27.46 11.85
C ALA A 77 16.00 26.11 12.54
N LEU A 78 15.21 26.09 13.60
CA LEU A 78 14.80 24.84 14.28
C LEU A 78 14.02 23.90 13.36
N THR A 79 13.11 24.46 12.54
CA THR A 79 12.32 23.67 11.58
C THR A 79 13.22 23.05 10.50
N VAL A 80 14.17 23.82 9.94
CA VAL A 80 15.13 23.34 8.94
C VAL A 80 16.05 22.27 9.52
N ALA A 81 16.64 22.52 10.69
CA ALA A 81 17.51 21.55 11.36
C ALA A 81 16.77 20.25 11.69
N GLY A 82 15.58 20.35 12.30
CA GLY A 82 14.75 19.19 12.62
C GLY A 82 14.35 18.39 11.37
N THR A 83 14.00 19.07 10.28
CA THR A 83 13.63 18.40 9.03
C THR A 83 14.83 17.73 8.36
N ALA A 84 16.00 18.37 8.36
CA ALA A 84 17.22 17.79 7.82
C ALA A 84 17.66 16.54 8.62
N VAL A 85 17.60 16.60 9.94
CA VAL A 85 17.87 15.44 10.81
C VAL A 85 16.86 14.32 10.56
N TRP A 86 15.57 14.64 10.49
CA TRP A 86 14.54 13.63 10.20
C TRP A 86 14.71 13.00 8.82
N SER A 87 15.01 13.82 7.79
CA SER A 87 15.31 13.33 6.45
C SER A 87 16.52 12.39 6.46
N ALA A 88 17.54 12.67 7.27
CA ALA A 88 18.71 11.80 7.41
C ALA A 88 18.38 10.47 8.11
N VAL A 89 17.48 10.48 9.10
CA VAL A 89 16.96 9.27 9.75
C VAL A 89 16.18 8.41 8.75
N LEU A 90 15.37 9.03 7.88
CA LEU A 90 14.65 8.31 6.83
C LEU A 90 15.59 7.73 5.77
N LEU A 91 16.56 8.50 5.29
CA LEU A 91 17.59 8.04 4.34
C LEU A 91 18.46 6.92 4.93
N ALA A 92 18.68 6.90 6.25
CA ALA A 92 19.41 5.82 6.91
C ALA A 92 18.70 4.46 6.81
N ARG A 93 17.38 4.44 6.52
CA ARG A 93 16.65 3.19 6.28
C ARG A 93 17.03 2.54 4.96
N SER A 94 17.57 3.31 4.02
CA SER A 94 18.09 2.86 2.72
C SER A 94 19.58 3.21 2.60
N ALA A 95 20.40 2.76 3.55
CA ALA A 95 21.77 3.24 3.73
C ALA A 95 22.69 3.08 2.49
N THR A 96 22.41 2.12 1.60
CA THR A 96 23.15 1.90 0.36
C THR A 96 22.67 2.78 -0.80
N PHE A 97 21.47 3.37 -0.72
CA PHE A 97 20.93 4.25 -1.73
C PHE A 97 21.48 5.67 -1.54
N VAL A 98 22.28 6.13 -2.51
CA VAL A 98 22.94 7.45 -2.51
C VAL A 98 23.55 7.77 -1.13
N PRO A 99 24.53 6.97 -0.66
CA PRO A 99 24.93 6.93 0.75
C PRO A 99 25.44 8.27 1.30
N TRP A 100 25.99 9.11 0.44
CA TRP A 100 26.49 10.44 0.80
C TRP A 100 25.37 11.46 1.08
N LEU A 101 24.17 11.25 0.53
CA LEU A 101 23.07 12.22 0.60
C LEU A 101 22.63 12.50 2.04
N ARG A 102 22.59 11.44 2.87
CA ARG A 102 22.28 11.57 4.30
C ARG A 102 23.18 12.58 4.99
N VAL A 103 24.49 12.46 4.77
CA VAL A 103 25.49 13.33 5.40
C VAL A 103 25.39 14.74 4.83
N ALA A 104 25.26 14.86 3.50
CA ALA A 104 25.11 16.16 2.82
C ALA A 104 23.88 16.94 3.31
N VAL A 105 22.72 16.29 3.47
CA VAL A 105 21.48 16.90 3.96
C VAL A 105 21.63 17.42 5.39
N VAL A 106 22.24 16.65 6.29
CA VAL A 106 22.46 17.11 7.67
C VAL A 106 23.40 18.31 7.70
N ILE A 107 24.54 18.24 7.02
CA ILE A 107 25.51 19.34 7.00
C ILE A 107 24.86 20.59 6.41
N ALA A 108 24.25 20.49 5.22
CA ALA A 108 23.59 21.61 4.58
C ALA A 108 22.46 22.19 5.44
N GLY A 109 21.67 21.34 6.08
CA GLY A 109 20.56 21.76 6.95
C GLY A 109 21.03 22.47 8.23
N LEU A 110 22.07 21.97 8.89
CA LEU A 110 22.64 22.60 10.08
C LEU A 110 23.35 23.91 9.75
N VAL A 111 24.08 23.97 8.63
CA VAL A 111 24.69 25.22 8.13
C VAL A 111 23.60 26.24 7.80
N ALA A 112 22.56 25.84 7.05
CA ALA A 112 21.43 26.72 6.74
C ALA A 112 20.73 27.22 8.01
N ALA A 113 20.53 26.36 9.00
CA ALA A 113 19.96 26.73 10.29
C ALA A 113 20.83 27.76 11.02
N GLY A 114 22.15 27.57 11.08
CA GLY A 114 23.09 28.53 11.66
C GLY A 114 23.07 29.89 10.93
N LEU A 115 23.05 29.87 9.60
CA LEU A 115 22.96 31.08 8.78
C LEU A 115 21.62 31.81 9.00
N LEU A 116 20.51 31.09 9.16
CA LEU A 116 19.20 31.66 9.46
C LEU A 116 19.19 32.44 10.79
N LEU A 117 19.98 32.04 11.78
CA LEU A 117 20.13 32.79 13.04
C LEU A 117 20.83 34.13 12.83
N MET A 118 21.72 34.21 11.84
CA MET A 118 22.52 35.41 11.52
C MET A 118 21.96 36.22 10.35
N VAL A 119 20.82 35.80 9.77
CA VAL A 119 20.25 36.34 8.53
C VAL A 119 19.99 37.86 8.56
N ARG A 120 19.74 38.41 9.75
CA ARG A 120 19.48 39.85 9.95
C ARG A 120 20.73 40.73 9.75
N ARG A 121 21.92 40.14 9.78
CA ARG A 121 23.21 40.85 9.62
C ARG A 121 23.82 40.65 8.22
N MET A 122 23.11 39.96 7.34
CA MET A 122 23.63 39.56 6.04
C MET A 122 23.19 40.51 4.92
N PRO A 123 24.03 40.71 3.88
CA PRO A 123 23.60 41.38 2.66
C PRO A 123 22.54 40.56 1.91
N ALA A 124 21.74 41.21 1.07
CA ALA A 124 20.58 40.60 0.41
C ALA A 124 20.91 39.32 -0.39
N LEU A 125 22.09 39.27 -1.03
CA LEU A 125 22.53 38.09 -1.78
C LEU A 125 22.76 36.88 -0.86
N ALA A 126 23.39 37.08 0.30
CA ALA A 126 23.63 36.03 1.29
C ALA A 126 22.32 35.53 1.93
N VAL A 127 21.33 36.42 2.10
CA VAL A 127 19.98 36.03 2.54
C VAL A 127 19.32 35.10 1.53
N ARG A 128 19.38 35.43 0.24
CA ARG A 128 18.84 34.57 -0.84
C ARG A 128 19.56 33.23 -0.90
N GLY A 129 20.90 33.24 -0.79
CA GLY A 129 21.71 32.03 -0.73
C GLY A 129 21.35 31.14 0.47
N THR A 130 21.14 31.74 1.65
CA THR A 130 20.71 31.03 2.86
C THR A 130 19.34 30.38 2.67
N ALA A 131 18.38 31.10 2.08
CA ALA A 131 17.05 30.57 1.80
C ALA A 131 17.11 29.41 0.78
N ALA A 132 17.91 29.54 -0.28
CA ALA A 132 18.11 28.49 -1.26
C ALA A 132 18.74 27.23 -0.63
N LEU A 133 19.79 27.41 0.19
CA LEU A 133 20.43 26.29 0.89
C LEU A 133 19.46 25.58 1.84
N ALA A 134 18.64 26.33 2.59
CA ALA A 134 17.63 25.76 3.47
C ALA A 134 16.59 24.93 2.69
N LEU A 135 16.11 25.44 1.55
CA LEU A 135 15.17 24.73 0.69
C LEU A 135 15.80 23.45 0.11
N LEU A 136 17.03 23.54 -0.41
CA LEU A 136 17.75 22.39 -0.94
C LEU A 136 17.96 21.32 0.13
N ALA A 137 18.39 21.70 1.33
CA ALA A 137 18.62 20.76 2.43
C ALA A 137 17.34 20.01 2.83
N VAL A 138 16.20 20.70 2.87
CA VAL A 138 14.91 20.10 3.27
C VAL A 138 14.28 19.25 2.16
N LEU A 139 14.49 19.61 0.89
CA LEU A 139 13.85 18.94 -0.24
C LEU A 139 14.70 17.82 -0.87
N ALA A 140 16.02 17.80 -0.68
CA ALA A 140 16.89 16.84 -1.35
C ALA A 140 16.56 15.37 -1.02
N GLY A 141 16.26 15.05 0.24
CA GLY A 141 15.86 13.68 0.63
C GLY A 141 14.55 13.23 -0.03
N PRO A 142 13.43 13.95 0.17
CA PRO A 142 12.17 13.65 -0.50
C PRO A 142 12.27 13.64 -2.03
N ALA A 143 13.05 14.54 -2.63
CA ALA A 143 13.27 14.57 -4.07
C ALA A 143 14.02 13.32 -4.56
N ALA A 144 15.04 12.85 -3.84
CA ALA A 144 15.74 11.62 -4.19
C ALA A 144 14.82 10.39 -4.17
N TYR A 145 13.96 10.26 -3.15
CA TYR A 145 12.97 9.17 -3.10
C TYR A 145 11.91 9.31 -4.21
N ALA A 146 11.46 10.53 -4.51
CA ALA A 146 10.52 10.77 -5.59
C ALA A 146 11.10 10.40 -6.96
N LEU A 147 12.36 10.78 -7.22
CA LEU A 147 13.07 10.44 -8.45
C LEU A 147 13.24 8.92 -8.60
N ASP A 148 13.64 8.22 -7.53
CA ASP A 148 13.76 6.76 -7.53
C ASP A 148 12.41 6.07 -7.78
N THR A 149 11.35 6.56 -7.14
CA THR A 149 9.98 6.05 -7.36
C THR A 149 9.52 6.24 -8.80
N VAL A 150 9.82 7.38 -9.43
CA VAL A 150 9.44 7.65 -10.83
C VAL A 150 10.29 6.84 -11.81
N ALA A 151 11.56 6.62 -11.49
CA ALA A 151 12.50 5.90 -12.36
C ALA A 151 12.36 4.37 -12.28
N THR A 152 11.74 3.85 -11.23
CA THR A 152 11.63 2.40 -10.97
C THR A 152 10.27 1.87 -11.44
N SER A 153 10.27 0.77 -12.19
CA SER A 153 9.03 0.06 -12.52
C SER A 153 8.48 -0.66 -11.29
N HIS A 154 7.17 -0.55 -11.05
CA HIS A 154 6.50 -1.13 -9.88
C HIS A 154 5.55 -2.25 -10.31
N ALA A 155 5.50 -3.33 -9.53
CA ALA A 155 4.56 -4.42 -9.68
C ALA A 155 3.89 -4.74 -8.33
N GLY A 156 2.66 -5.26 -8.38
CA GLY A 156 1.87 -5.58 -7.19
C GLY A 156 1.03 -4.41 -6.65
N ALA A 157 0.29 -4.66 -5.57
CA ALA A 157 -0.74 -3.76 -5.07
C ALA A 157 -0.28 -2.76 -3.98
N ILE A 158 0.98 -2.84 -3.53
CA ILE A 158 1.51 -2.01 -2.44
C ILE A 158 2.71 -1.19 -2.95
N PRO A 159 2.48 -0.05 -3.60
CA PRO A 159 3.56 0.85 -3.96
C PRO A 159 4.17 1.48 -2.69
N SER A 160 5.49 1.61 -2.68
CA SER A 160 6.25 2.31 -1.64
C SER A 160 7.18 3.32 -2.27
N ALA A 161 7.30 4.51 -1.68
CA ALA A 161 8.19 5.54 -2.18
C ALA A 161 9.65 5.28 -1.79
N GLY A 162 10.55 5.48 -2.75
CA GLY A 162 11.99 5.31 -2.59
C GLY A 162 12.48 3.89 -2.81
N PRO A 163 13.79 3.66 -2.60
CA PRO A 163 14.46 2.42 -2.96
C PRO A 163 13.91 1.22 -2.17
N VAL A 164 13.82 0.07 -2.84
CA VAL A 164 13.43 -1.19 -2.20
C VAL A 164 14.56 -1.64 -1.28
N VAL A 165 14.28 -1.73 0.02
CA VAL A 165 15.23 -2.20 1.03
C VAL A 165 14.82 -3.60 1.47
N ALA A 166 15.66 -4.60 1.20
CA ALA A 166 15.44 -5.96 1.67
C ALA A 166 15.39 -6.00 3.21
N GLY A 167 14.30 -6.50 3.78
CA GLY A 167 14.13 -6.64 5.23
C GLY A 167 13.68 -5.38 5.98
N ALA A 168 13.30 -4.29 5.28
CA ALA A 168 12.68 -3.16 5.92
C ALA A 168 11.32 -3.56 6.50
N ARG A 169 11.28 -3.78 7.82
CA ARG A 169 10.06 -3.93 8.59
C ARG A 169 9.29 -2.62 8.42
N GLY A 170 8.20 -2.66 7.65
CA GLY A 170 7.24 -1.58 7.57
C GLY A 170 6.85 -1.17 8.98
N GLY A 171 6.51 0.12 9.16
CA GLY A 171 6.09 0.65 10.46
C GLY A 171 4.96 -0.19 11.09
N PRO A 172 4.60 0.07 12.36
CA PRO A 172 3.61 -0.73 13.09
C PRO A 172 2.34 -0.93 12.25
N GLY A 173 2.09 -2.17 11.80
CA GLY A 173 0.96 -2.52 10.92
C GLY A 173 1.31 -2.90 9.47
N GLY A 174 2.54 -2.68 8.99
CA GLY A 174 3.00 -3.11 7.67
C GLY A 174 3.83 -4.38 7.74
N GLY A 175 3.27 -5.51 7.29
CA GLY A 175 4.03 -6.77 7.13
C GLY A 175 5.24 -6.60 6.19
N PRO A 176 6.29 -7.42 6.33
CA PRO A 176 7.52 -7.25 5.56
C PRO A 176 7.27 -7.43 4.05
N ALA A 177 7.81 -6.50 3.25
CA ALA A 177 7.97 -6.71 1.81
C ALA A 177 8.97 -7.86 1.57
N GLY A 178 8.59 -8.80 0.70
CA GLY A 178 9.20 -10.12 0.55
C GLY A 178 10.64 -10.15 0.05
N GLY A 179 11.33 -11.23 0.42
CA GLY A 179 12.62 -11.74 -0.06
C GLY A 179 12.84 -13.15 0.52
N PRO A 180 13.57 -14.06 -0.16
CA PRO A 180 13.09 -15.42 -0.43
C PRO A 180 13.31 -16.41 0.72
N GLY A 181 12.31 -17.28 0.92
CA GLY A 181 12.46 -18.54 1.66
C GLY A 181 11.64 -18.63 2.95
N GLY A 182 10.52 -19.36 2.89
CA GLY A 182 9.85 -19.94 4.07
C GLY A 182 8.52 -19.28 4.44
N PRO A 183 7.40 -20.01 4.42
CA PRO A 183 6.14 -19.52 4.97
C PRO A 183 6.26 -19.50 6.51
N ARG A 184 6.36 -18.31 7.10
CA ARG A 184 6.15 -18.13 8.55
C ARG A 184 4.70 -17.72 8.79
N VAL A 185 3.99 -18.62 9.48
CA VAL A 185 2.64 -18.46 10.02
C VAL A 185 2.58 -17.23 10.92
N PHE A 186 1.58 -16.36 10.71
CA PHE A 186 1.32 -15.19 11.54
C PHE A 186 0.61 -15.65 12.83
N GLY A 187 1.34 -15.74 13.94
CA GLY A 187 0.78 -15.93 15.28
C GLY A 187 0.40 -14.58 15.88
N GLY A 188 -0.87 -14.39 16.25
CA GLY A 188 -1.35 -13.25 17.03
C GLY A 188 -0.88 -13.32 18.50
N PRO A 189 -0.84 -12.18 19.22
CA PRO A 189 -0.35 -12.14 20.60
C PRO A 189 -1.43 -12.63 21.57
N GLY A 190 -1.18 -13.78 22.19
CA GLY A 190 -2.04 -14.36 23.23
C GLY A 190 -1.36 -15.57 23.82
N GLY A 191 -0.45 -15.35 24.77
CA GLY A 191 0.11 -16.43 25.58
C GLY A 191 -0.93 -16.98 26.54
N ALA A 192 -1.14 -18.29 26.51
CA ALA A 192 -1.63 -19.07 27.63
C ALA A 192 -0.85 -20.41 27.65
N PRO A 193 -0.34 -20.86 28.82
CA PRO A 193 0.55 -22.00 28.91
C PRO A 193 -0.21 -23.33 29.09
N GLY A 194 0.32 -24.41 28.50
CA GLY A 194 0.09 -25.78 28.97
C GLY A 194 -0.77 -26.68 28.08
N GLY A 195 -0.12 -27.64 27.40
CA GLY A 195 -0.72 -28.82 26.78
C GLY A 195 0.37 -29.79 26.30
N PRO A 196 0.29 -31.11 26.59
CA PRO A 196 1.41 -32.03 26.45
C PRO A 196 1.70 -32.44 24.98
N PRO A 197 2.92 -32.93 24.68
CA PRO A 197 3.37 -33.17 23.31
C PRO A 197 2.84 -34.51 22.78
N GLY A 198 2.07 -34.47 21.69
CA GLY A 198 1.53 -35.64 20.99
C GLY A 198 1.84 -35.59 19.49
N ALA A 199 2.36 -36.70 18.99
CA ALA A 199 2.96 -36.92 17.68
C ALA A 199 2.05 -36.65 16.45
N GLY A 200 2.65 -36.19 15.36
CA GLY A 200 2.04 -36.13 14.03
C GLY A 200 3.07 -35.74 12.96
N GLY A 201 3.47 -36.72 12.13
CA GLY A 201 4.53 -36.60 11.13
C GLY A 201 4.25 -35.61 9.98
N PRO A 202 5.24 -35.38 9.10
CA PRO A 202 5.18 -34.33 8.08
C PRO A 202 4.15 -34.68 7.00
N ARG A 203 3.02 -33.99 6.98
CA ARG A 203 2.11 -33.98 5.82
C ARG A 203 2.77 -33.16 4.70
N ALA A 204 2.95 -33.83 3.57
CA ALA A 204 3.51 -33.27 2.35
C ALA A 204 2.77 -31.99 1.93
N LEU A 205 3.54 -30.91 1.83
CA LEU A 205 3.16 -29.65 1.22
C LEU A 205 2.99 -29.93 -0.29
N MET A 206 1.77 -29.86 -0.81
CA MET A 206 1.60 -29.81 -2.26
C MET A 206 2.21 -28.51 -2.79
N PRO A 207 3.06 -28.55 -3.85
CA PRO A 207 3.68 -27.34 -4.38
C PRO A 207 2.65 -26.54 -5.18
N GLY A 208 2.11 -25.48 -4.59
CA GLY A 208 1.57 -24.38 -5.37
C GLY A 208 2.73 -23.68 -6.06
N GLY A 209 2.91 -23.96 -7.36
CA GLY A 209 3.94 -23.34 -8.18
C GLY A 209 3.79 -21.81 -8.23
N PRO A 210 4.85 -21.09 -8.66
CA PRO A 210 4.93 -19.62 -8.64
C PRO A 210 3.96 -18.89 -9.60
N THR A 211 2.95 -19.57 -10.15
CA THR A 211 2.08 -19.09 -11.23
C THR A 211 0.69 -18.64 -10.77
N GLY A 212 0.28 -18.97 -9.54
CA GLY A 212 -0.98 -18.49 -8.94
C GLY A 212 -0.81 -17.12 -8.29
N GLY A 213 -1.64 -16.15 -8.68
CA GLY A 213 -1.71 -14.84 -8.01
C GLY A 213 -2.10 -14.95 -6.54
N GLY A 214 -1.89 -13.87 -5.79
CA GLY A 214 -2.28 -13.76 -4.38
C GLY A 214 -2.98 -12.45 -4.07
N LEU A 215 -3.41 -12.28 -2.81
CA LEU A 215 -4.16 -11.10 -2.37
C LEU A 215 -3.50 -9.76 -2.71
N LEU A 216 -2.18 -9.70 -2.87
CA LEU A 216 -1.42 -8.48 -3.13
C LEU A 216 -0.59 -8.52 -4.42
N ASN A 217 -0.60 -9.65 -5.14
CA ASN A 217 0.21 -9.88 -6.32
C ASN A 217 -0.66 -10.44 -7.46
N ALA A 218 -0.62 -9.78 -8.61
CA ALA A 218 -1.30 -10.28 -9.79
C ALA A 218 -0.72 -11.64 -10.23
N SER A 219 -1.57 -12.49 -10.81
CA SER A 219 -1.13 -13.75 -11.42
C SER A 219 -0.25 -13.49 -12.65
N THR A 220 0.76 -14.34 -12.85
CA THR A 220 1.58 -14.36 -14.07
C THR A 220 1.32 -15.68 -14.80
N PRO A 221 0.23 -15.78 -15.58
CA PRO A 221 -0.13 -17.03 -16.25
C PRO A 221 0.92 -17.46 -17.28
N SER A 222 1.06 -18.77 -17.49
CA SER A 222 1.89 -19.30 -18.56
C SER A 222 1.30 -18.98 -19.94
N SER A 223 2.14 -18.99 -20.98
CA SER A 223 1.69 -18.82 -22.37
C SER A 223 0.65 -19.85 -22.79
N GLU A 224 0.75 -21.09 -22.29
CA GLU A 224 -0.23 -22.16 -22.51
C GLU A 224 -1.61 -21.79 -21.94
N LEU A 225 -1.65 -21.28 -20.71
CA LEU A 225 -2.90 -20.86 -20.08
C LEU A 225 -3.48 -19.63 -20.80
N VAL A 226 -2.64 -18.68 -21.21
CA VAL A 226 -3.08 -17.52 -22.00
C VAL A 226 -3.67 -17.96 -23.34
N ALA A 227 -3.06 -18.93 -24.03
CA ALA A 227 -3.59 -19.47 -25.27
C ALA A 227 -4.93 -20.17 -25.07
N ALA A 228 -5.05 -20.99 -24.01
CA ALA A 228 -6.31 -21.66 -23.65
C ALA A 228 -7.44 -20.66 -23.35
N LEU A 229 -7.16 -19.64 -22.53
CA LEU A 229 -8.15 -18.61 -22.19
C LEU A 229 -8.56 -17.74 -23.39
N ASN A 230 -7.68 -17.57 -24.38
CA ASN A 230 -8.00 -16.83 -25.61
C ASN A 230 -8.83 -17.66 -26.59
N ALA A 231 -8.61 -18.97 -26.64
CA ALA A 231 -9.34 -19.88 -27.52
C ALA A 231 -10.84 -19.82 -27.21
N GLY A 232 -11.67 -19.55 -28.23
CA GLY A 232 -13.12 -19.46 -28.08
C GLY A 232 -13.64 -18.26 -27.27
N SER A 233 -12.77 -17.41 -26.71
CA SER A 233 -13.16 -16.30 -25.82
C SER A 233 -14.15 -15.30 -26.43
N ALA A 234 -14.20 -15.18 -27.76
CA ALA A 234 -15.10 -14.27 -28.46
C ALA A 234 -16.60 -14.63 -28.29
N SER A 235 -16.90 -15.89 -27.96
CA SER A 235 -18.28 -16.37 -27.75
C SER A 235 -18.78 -16.10 -26.33
N TYR A 236 -17.93 -15.61 -25.43
CA TYR A 236 -18.24 -15.45 -24.01
C TYR A 236 -18.13 -13.98 -23.60
N THR A 237 -18.93 -13.59 -22.62
CA THR A 237 -18.77 -12.27 -21.98
C THR A 237 -17.48 -12.22 -21.17
N TRP A 238 -17.17 -13.32 -20.47
CA TRP A 238 -15.95 -13.48 -19.68
C TRP A 238 -15.18 -14.71 -20.13
N ALA A 239 -13.90 -14.51 -20.49
CA ALA A 239 -13.00 -15.61 -20.84
C ALA A 239 -12.73 -16.51 -19.63
N ALA A 240 -12.76 -15.97 -18.42
CA ALA A 240 -12.70 -16.74 -17.20
C ALA A 240 -13.38 -16.05 -16.01
N ALA A 241 -13.63 -16.80 -14.94
CA ALA A 241 -13.90 -16.30 -13.60
C ALA A 241 -12.86 -16.85 -12.61
N THR A 242 -12.47 -16.04 -11.61
CA THR A 242 -11.59 -16.46 -10.52
C THR A 242 -11.88 -15.65 -9.25
N VAL A 243 -11.48 -16.16 -8.09
CA VAL A 243 -11.72 -15.50 -6.80
C VAL A 243 -10.68 -14.40 -6.58
N GLY A 244 -11.14 -13.19 -6.24
CA GLY A 244 -10.28 -12.04 -5.93
C GLY A 244 -9.86 -11.22 -7.16
N SER A 245 -9.93 -9.89 -7.03
CA SER A 245 -9.64 -8.96 -8.13
C SER A 245 -8.18 -8.97 -8.56
N ASN A 246 -7.24 -9.18 -7.63
CA ASN A 246 -5.82 -9.26 -7.97
C ASN A 246 -5.49 -10.51 -8.79
N ASN A 247 -6.15 -11.64 -8.52
CA ASN A 247 -6.00 -12.84 -9.31
C ASN A 247 -6.57 -12.64 -10.73
N ALA A 248 -7.78 -12.07 -10.83
CA ALA A 248 -8.40 -11.76 -12.11
C ALA A 248 -7.53 -10.81 -12.96
N ALA A 249 -6.97 -9.76 -12.36
CA ALA A 249 -6.18 -8.74 -13.05
C ALA A 249 -5.01 -9.33 -13.85
N GLY A 250 -4.27 -10.29 -13.29
CA GLY A 250 -3.15 -10.93 -13.99
C GLY A 250 -3.57 -11.67 -15.27
N TYR A 251 -4.69 -12.40 -15.20
CA TYR A 251 -5.26 -13.05 -16.37
C TYR A 251 -5.81 -12.05 -17.39
N GLN A 252 -6.45 -10.95 -16.94
CA GLN A 252 -6.94 -9.90 -17.84
C GLN A 252 -5.80 -9.23 -18.60
N LEU A 253 -4.71 -8.87 -17.91
CA LEU A 253 -3.56 -8.21 -18.52
C LEU A 253 -2.84 -9.13 -19.52
N ALA A 254 -2.72 -10.42 -19.19
CA ALA A 254 -2.04 -11.37 -20.06
C ALA A 254 -2.86 -11.77 -21.30
N THR A 255 -4.19 -11.81 -21.18
CA THR A 255 -5.09 -12.23 -22.29
C THR A 255 -5.65 -11.05 -23.09
N GLY A 256 -5.73 -9.85 -22.48
CA GLY A 256 -6.50 -8.73 -23.02
C GLY A 256 -8.02 -8.98 -23.00
N LYS A 257 -8.51 -9.97 -22.23
CA LYS A 257 -9.92 -10.38 -22.19
C LYS A 257 -10.57 -10.06 -20.84
N PRO A 258 -11.92 -9.93 -20.79
CA PRO A 258 -12.62 -9.80 -19.53
C PRO A 258 -12.48 -11.08 -18.68
N VAL A 259 -12.07 -10.93 -17.43
CA VAL A 259 -12.03 -12.00 -16.42
C VAL A 259 -12.82 -11.51 -15.21
N MET A 260 -13.78 -12.32 -14.76
CA MET A 260 -14.65 -11.97 -13.64
C MET A 260 -13.92 -12.19 -12.31
N ALA A 261 -13.89 -11.15 -11.48
CA ALA A 261 -13.40 -11.21 -10.11
C ALA A 261 -14.56 -11.56 -9.16
N LEU A 262 -14.59 -12.78 -8.65
CA LEU A 262 -15.60 -13.23 -7.69
C LEU A 262 -15.24 -12.74 -6.28
N GLY A 263 -16.21 -12.13 -5.61
CA GLY A 263 -16.10 -11.67 -4.23
C GLY A 263 -15.17 -10.48 -4.01
N GLY A 264 -15.00 -9.63 -5.02
CA GLY A 264 -14.26 -8.36 -4.87
C GLY A 264 -12.76 -8.56 -4.67
N PHE A 265 -12.15 -7.77 -3.78
CA PHE A 265 -10.69 -7.77 -3.60
C PHE A 265 -10.14 -9.10 -3.07
N ASN A 266 -10.79 -9.67 -2.04
CA ASN A 266 -10.31 -10.82 -1.28
C ASN A 266 -11.28 -12.02 -1.28
N GLY A 267 -12.38 -11.97 -2.06
CA GLY A 267 -13.40 -13.02 -2.08
C GLY A 267 -14.54 -12.83 -1.07
N SER A 268 -14.58 -11.73 -0.30
CA SER A 268 -15.59 -11.52 0.74
C SER A 268 -16.82 -10.74 0.29
N ASP A 269 -16.85 -10.18 -0.93
CA ASP A 269 -18.03 -9.45 -1.39
C ASP A 269 -19.14 -10.44 -1.80
N PRO A 270 -20.42 -10.17 -1.52
CA PRO A 270 -21.54 -11.02 -1.94
C PRO A 270 -21.88 -10.82 -3.43
N SER A 271 -20.88 -10.87 -4.32
CA SER A 271 -21.07 -10.58 -5.75
C SER A 271 -20.18 -11.44 -6.65
N PRO A 272 -20.76 -12.11 -7.66
CA PRO A 272 -22.20 -12.36 -7.85
C PRO A 272 -22.74 -13.34 -6.81
N THR A 273 -24.07 -13.51 -6.71
CA THR A 273 -24.65 -14.63 -5.96
C THR A 273 -24.38 -15.97 -6.66
N LEU A 274 -24.43 -17.09 -5.93
CA LEU A 274 -24.31 -18.43 -6.53
C LEU A 274 -25.34 -18.64 -7.64
N ALA A 275 -26.61 -18.26 -7.40
CA ALA A 275 -27.68 -18.40 -8.38
C ALA A 275 -27.42 -17.56 -9.65
N GLN A 276 -26.92 -16.34 -9.50
CA GLN A 276 -26.54 -15.49 -10.64
C GLN A 276 -25.37 -16.09 -11.41
N PHE A 277 -24.36 -16.61 -10.71
CA PHE A 277 -23.23 -17.27 -11.35
C PHE A 277 -23.68 -18.48 -12.17
N GLN A 278 -24.49 -19.36 -11.58
CA GLN A 278 -25.08 -20.52 -12.26
C GLN A 278 -25.89 -20.11 -13.50
N GLN A 279 -26.69 -19.05 -13.40
CA GLN A 279 -27.44 -18.51 -14.53
C GLN A 279 -26.52 -18.01 -15.65
N TRP A 280 -25.43 -17.33 -15.34
CA TRP A 280 -24.49 -16.85 -16.36
C TRP A 280 -23.72 -17.99 -17.01
N VAL A 281 -23.42 -19.04 -16.26
CA VAL A 281 -22.84 -20.27 -16.81
C VAL A 281 -23.81 -20.95 -17.77
N SER A 282 -25.08 -21.14 -17.39
CA SER A 282 -26.09 -21.75 -18.27
C SER A 282 -26.42 -20.91 -19.51
N GLN A 283 -26.17 -19.60 -19.46
CA GLN A 283 -26.27 -18.68 -20.59
C GLN A 283 -25.01 -18.65 -21.47
N HIS A 284 -24.03 -19.52 -21.24
CA HIS A 284 -22.73 -19.52 -21.93
C HIS A 284 -22.02 -18.16 -21.89
N ARG A 285 -22.11 -17.44 -20.75
CA ARG A 285 -21.46 -16.14 -20.61
C ARG A 285 -20.05 -16.22 -20.04
N ILE A 286 -19.71 -17.32 -19.37
CA ILE A 286 -18.41 -17.54 -18.71
C ILE A 286 -17.80 -18.83 -19.30
N HIS A 287 -16.59 -18.74 -19.86
CA HIS A 287 -15.93 -19.90 -20.47
C HIS A 287 -15.27 -20.79 -19.41
N TYR A 288 -14.26 -20.27 -18.73
CA TYR A 288 -13.50 -21.02 -17.73
C TYR A 288 -13.75 -20.53 -16.31
N PHE A 289 -13.62 -21.42 -15.33
CA PHE A 289 -13.34 -21.05 -13.95
C PHE A 289 -11.90 -21.44 -13.64
N ILE A 290 -11.09 -20.48 -13.19
CA ILE A 290 -9.71 -20.72 -12.82
C ILE A 290 -9.66 -20.96 -11.32
N GLY A 291 -9.33 -22.20 -10.97
CA GLY A 291 -9.10 -22.65 -9.60
C GLY A 291 -7.81 -22.07 -9.05
N GLY A 292 -7.93 -21.35 -7.94
CA GLY A 292 -6.80 -20.77 -7.23
C GLY A 292 -7.27 -19.77 -6.18
N GLY A 293 -6.63 -19.78 -5.01
CA GLY A 293 -6.67 -18.65 -4.09
C GLY A 293 -7.75 -18.67 -2.99
N PHE A 294 -7.87 -19.75 -2.20
CA PHE A 294 -8.20 -19.60 -0.77
C PHE A 294 -6.91 -19.58 0.05
N SER A 295 -5.98 -18.67 -0.23
CA SER A 295 -4.83 -18.42 0.64
C SER A 295 -5.24 -17.56 1.85
N GLY A 296 -6.25 -18.06 2.57
CA GLY A 296 -6.83 -17.46 3.77
C GLY A 296 -7.67 -18.44 4.60
N ALA A 297 -8.02 -19.61 4.07
CA ALA A 297 -8.72 -20.64 4.83
C ALA A 297 -7.93 -21.95 4.74
N GLY A 298 -7.22 -22.29 5.81
CA GLY A 298 -6.90 -23.69 6.05
C GLY A 298 -8.20 -24.48 6.13
N GLY A 299 -8.52 -25.20 5.07
CA GLY A 299 -9.78 -25.94 4.94
C GLY A 299 -9.65 -27.01 3.89
N GLY A 300 -8.94 -28.09 4.21
CA GLY A 300 -9.09 -29.33 3.46
C GLY A 300 -10.52 -29.86 3.59
N PRO A 301 -10.95 -30.78 2.70
CA PRO A 301 -12.25 -31.42 2.79
C PRO A 301 -12.34 -32.17 4.14
N GLY A 302 -13.10 -31.62 5.08
CA GLY A 302 -13.23 -32.12 6.45
C GLY A 302 -12.95 -31.11 7.58
N GLY A 303 -12.60 -29.86 7.29
CA GLY A 303 -12.44 -28.81 8.31
C GLY A 303 -13.79 -28.31 8.85
N ALA A 304 -14.40 -29.05 9.77
CA ALA A 304 -15.54 -28.57 10.55
C ALA A 304 -15.15 -27.27 11.27
N ARG A 305 -15.80 -26.17 10.89
CA ARG A 305 -15.69 -24.85 11.50
C ARG A 305 -16.11 -24.97 12.97
N GLY A 306 -15.19 -24.78 13.90
CA GLY A 306 -15.50 -24.77 15.33
C GLY A 306 -16.58 -23.72 15.64
N PRO A 307 -17.51 -23.99 16.58
CA PRO A 307 -18.56 -23.04 16.93
C PRO A 307 -17.93 -21.80 17.57
N GLY A 308 -17.79 -20.72 16.78
CA GLY A 308 -17.16 -19.46 17.20
C GLY A 308 -16.49 -18.65 16.08
N GLY A 309 -16.32 -19.20 14.87
CA GLY A 309 -15.60 -18.55 13.76
C GLY A 309 -16.43 -17.65 12.83
N ASN A 310 -17.31 -16.81 13.37
CA ASN A 310 -18.04 -15.77 12.63
C ASN A 310 -17.73 -14.39 13.24
N THR A 311 -16.55 -13.85 12.96
CA THR A 311 -16.23 -12.46 13.33
C THR A 311 -15.43 -11.73 12.26
N ASP A 312 -15.73 -11.94 10.98
CA ASP A 312 -15.32 -11.02 9.92
C ASP A 312 -16.52 -10.82 9.00
N GLY A 313 -16.99 -9.57 8.85
CA GLY A 313 -18.27 -9.20 8.22
C GLY A 313 -18.36 -9.41 6.70
N GLY A 314 -17.72 -10.45 6.16
CA GLY A 314 -17.67 -10.80 4.75
C GLY A 314 -18.62 -11.94 4.36
N SER A 315 -19.02 -11.97 3.09
CA SER A 315 -19.77 -13.05 2.47
C SER A 315 -18.89 -14.27 2.15
N ASN A 316 -19.48 -15.46 2.16
CA ASN A 316 -18.87 -16.72 1.72
C ASN A 316 -19.28 -17.15 0.29
N THR A 317 -19.95 -16.27 -0.46
CA THR A 317 -20.52 -16.61 -1.77
C THR A 317 -19.46 -17.05 -2.80
N ALA A 318 -18.30 -16.39 -2.84
CA ALA A 318 -17.22 -16.80 -3.75
C ALA A 318 -16.72 -18.22 -3.45
N GLN A 319 -16.72 -18.62 -2.18
CA GLN A 319 -16.40 -19.99 -1.75
C GLN A 319 -17.46 -20.98 -2.22
N GLN A 320 -18.74 -20.67 -2.03
CA GLN A 320 -19.84 -21.52 -2.49
C GLN A 320 -19.82 -21.71 -4.01
N ILE A 321 -19.48 -20.68 -4.78
CA ILE A 321 -19.30 -20.77 -6.23
C ILE A 321 -18.15 -21.71 -6.59
N ALA A 322 -16.99 -21.56 -5.95
CA ALA A 322 -15.85 -22.42 -6.21
C ALA A 322 -16.13 -23.89 -5.89
N GLU A 323 -16.79 -24.16 -4.76
CA GLU A 323 -17.22 -25.50 -4.35
C GLU A 323 -18.23 -26.10 -5.34
N TRP A 324 -19.21 -25.32 -5.77
CA TRP A 324 -20.19 -25.75 -6.77
C TRP A 324 -19.52 -26.08 -8.12
N VAL A 325 -18.60 -25.24 -8.59
CA VAL A 325 -17.84 -25.52 -9.82
C VAL A 325 -17.04 -26.81 -9.68
N ALA A 326 -16.32 -26.98 -8.57
CA ALA A 326 -15.49 -28.16 -8.34
C ALA A 326 -16.31 -29.46 -8.23
N ALA A 327 -17.56 -29.39 -7.78
CA ALA A 327 -18.47 -30.52 -7.71
C ALA A 327 -19.18 -30.82 -9.05
N THR A 328 -19.31 -29.83 -9.93
CA THR A 328 -20.12 -29.91 -11.16
C THR A 328 -19.27 -30.18 -12.40
N TYR A 329 -18.05 -29.63 -12.47
CA TYR A 329 -17.20 -29.65 -13.65
C TYR A 329 -15.91 -30.44 -13.41
N THR A 330 -15.40 -31.07 -14.47
CA THR A 330 -14.12 -31.77 -14.40
C THR A 330 -12.96 -30.77 -14.48
N SER A 331 -12.05 -30.84 -13.51
CA SER A 331 -10.85 -30.00 -13.53
C SER A 331 -9.80 -30.52 -14.50
N THR A 332 -9.10 -29.60 -15.15
CA THR A 332 -7.85 -29.85 -15.90
C THR A 332 -6.74 -28.97 -15.35
N THR A 333 -5.49 -29.29 -15.67
CA THR A 333 -4.33 -28.48 -15.28
C THR A 333 -3.66 -27.94 -16.53
N ILE A 334 -3.58 -26.61 -16.65
CA ILE A 334 -2.94 -25.92 -17.78
C ILE A 334 -1.87 -25.00 -17.22
N GLY A 335 -0.61 -25.15 -17.65
CA GLY A 335 0.47 -24.31 -17.13
C GLY A 335 0.68 -24.38 -15.61
N GLY A 336 0.31 -25.50 -14.98
CA GLY A 336 0.36 -25.68 -13.53
C GLY A 336 -0.78 -25.03 -12.74
N VAL A 337 -1.82 -24.51 -13.41
CA VAL A 337 -3.02 -23.92 -12.79
C VAL A 337 -4.22 -24.82 -13.03
N THR A 338 -5.05 -25.03 -12.00
CA THR A 338 -6.30 -25.77 -12.11
C THR A 338 -7.36 -24.93 -12.83
N VAL A 339 -7.98 -25.48 -13.86
CA VAL A 339 -9.00 -24.82 -14.68
C VAL A 339 -10.18 -25.75 -14.88
N TYR A 340 -11.40 -25.21 -14.84
CA TYR A 340 -12.65 -25.91 -15.09
C TYR A 340 -13.31 -25.30 -16.32
N ASP A 341 -13.67 -26.13 -17.30
CA ASP A 341 -14.41 -25.70 -18.47
C ASP A 341 -15.91 -25.66 -18.17
N LEU A 342 -16.48 -24.46 -18.09
CA LEU A 342 -17.88 -24.25 -17.74
C LEU A 342 -18.82 -24.43 -18.94
N SER A 343 -18.28 -24.72 -20.13
CA SER A 343 -19.05 -25.02 -21.34
C SER A 343 -19.31 -26.52 -21.55
N SER A 344 -18.66 -27.37 -20.74
CA SER A 344 -18.76 -28.83 -20.78
C SER A 344 -20.02 -29.41 -20.13
#